data_AF-A0A7G6DYJ3-F1
#
_entry.id   AF-A0A7G6DYJ3-F1
#
_cell.length_a   1.000
_cell.length_b   1.000
_cell.length_c   1.000
_cell.angle_alpha   90.00
_cell.angle_beta   90.00
_cell.angle_gamma   90.00
#
_symmetry.space_group_name_H-M   'P 1'
#
loop_
_entity.id
_entity.type
_entity.pdbx_description
1 polymer ?
#
loop_
_entity_poly.entity_id
_entity_poly.type
_entity_poly.pdbx_seq_one_letter_code
_entity_poly.pdbx_strand_id
1 'polypeptide(L)'
;MSIHKISCHIAQILSRELALGEDDSEVMAYGLEIILSSVTKLVVILSSAYFLDIFSTTMVALLTFSSFRLLSGGVHFSDYYRCLGFGLLIMLSLGKLAQIFILSQTFHLLVFTFVIGLSAFLLCLKWAPAENPNKILTDEEKEKLRVLSVIFTVVWMGIIHVFVVYSQGRFNSLVMASAMGIWVQSLTLTPQAYKAVGYINMLLDFLRKGGAEYVEKMVVQLPGNSPGSCSQSGCTACQPIYLLPTQDAEGFTKILKEKPYGCKSCDRRR
;
A
#
# COMPACT_ATOMS: atom_id res chain seq x y z
N MET A 1 14.96 4.17 19.03
CA MET A 1 15.75 4.86 17.99
C MET A 1 15.04 4.67 16.67
N SER A 2 14.68 5.74 15.94
CA SER A 2 13.93 5.61 14.67
C SER A 2 14.82 4.96 13.61
N ILE A 3 14.27 4.07 12.78
CA ILE A 3 14.97 3.44 11.64
C ILE A 3 15.62 4.51 10.78
N HIS A 4 14.92 5.62 10.55
CA HIS A 4 15.42 6.80 9.83
C HIS A 4 16.78 7.30 10.35
N LYS A 5 16.98 7.39 11.67
CA LYS A 5 18.26 7.86 12.25
C LYS A 5 19.41 6.89 11.97
N ILE A 6 19.13 5.59 11.99
CA ILE A 6 20.11 4.55 11.69
C ILE A 6 20.47 4.63 10.19
N SER A 7 19.47 4.79 9.34
CA SER A 7 19.66 4.93 7.89
C SER A 7 20.51 6.15 7.53
N CYS A 8 20.18 7.33 8.07
CA CYS A 8 20.97 8.55 7.84
C CYS A 8 22.41 8.40 8.33
N HIS A 9 22.61 7.78 9.50
CA HIS A 9 23.95 7.61 10.04
C HIS A 9 24.83 6.71 9.16
N ILE A 10 24.30 5.57 8.72
CA ILE A 10 25.02 4.66 7.83
C ILE A 10 25.26 5.31 6.46
N ALA A 11 24.26 6.02 5.92
CA ALA A 11 24.39 6.72 4.64
C ALA A 11 25.46 7.81 4.68
N GLN A 12 25.56 8.57 5.78
CA GLN A 12 26.61 9.57 5.98
C GLN A 12 28.01 8.95 6.03
N ILE A 13 28.16 7.81 6.72
CA ILE A 13 29.43 7.09 6.75
C ILE A 13 29.82 6.64 5.34
N LEU A 14 28.90 6.03 4.61
CA LEU A 14 29.16 5.48 3.29
C LEU A 14 29.40 6.59 2.24
N SER A 15 28.61 7.66 2.26
CA SER A 15 28.77 8.83 1.39
C SER A 15 30.15 9.48 1.58
N ARG A 16 30.63 9.58 2.83
CA ARG A 16 31.97 10.11 3.13
C ARG A 16 33.09 9.24 2.56
N GLU A 17 32.96 7.92 2.67
CA GLU A 17 33.96 6.97 2.14
C GLU A 17 33.97 6.93 0.60
N LEU A 18 32.80 7.09 -0.03
CA LEU A 18 32.67 7.08 -1.50
C LEU A 18 32.80 8.47 -2.16
N ALA A 19 33.03 9.54 -1.37
CA ALA A 19 33.08 10.93 -1.83
C ALA A 19 31.85 11.33 -2.67
N LEU A 20 30.66 10.91 -2.23
CA LEU A 20 29.39 11.20 -2.90
C LEU A 20 28.85 12.58 -2.54
N GLY A 21 28.03 13.16 -3.42
CA GLY A 21 27.34 14.43 -3.17
C GLY A 21 26.21 14.30 -2.13
N GLU A 22 25.68 15.43 -1.66
CA GLU A 22 24.58 15.46 -0.68
C GLU A 22 23.30 14.79 -1.23
N ASP A 23 22.94 15.03 -2.49
CA ASP A 23 21.77 14.41 -3.13
C ASP A 23 21.87 12.87 -3.15
N ASP A 24 23.05 12.32 -3.43
CA ASP A 24 23.30 10.88 -3.43
C ASP A 24 23.21 10.29 -2.01
N SER A 25 23.64 11.05 -0.99
CA SER A 25 23.53 10.65 0.41
C SER A 25 22.07 10.55 0.85
N GLU A 26 21.20 11.45 0.41
CA GLU A 26 19.76 11.40 0.74
C GLU A 26 19.07 10.21 0.08
N VAL A 27 19.35 9.96 -1.21
CA VAL A 27 18.84 8.79 -1.94
C VAL A 27 19.31 7.50 -1.26
N MET A 28 20.57 7.45 -0.84
CA MET A 28 21.13 6.31 -0.11
C MET A 28 20.45 6.11 1.24
N ALA A 29 20.23 7.16 2.03
CA ALA A 29 19.54 7.10 3.31
C ALA A 29 18.12 6.56 3.15
N TYR A 30 17.39 7.02 2.14
CA TYR A 30 16.04 6.53 1.83
C TYR A 30 16.04 5.05 1.42
N GLY A 31 16.95 4.66 0.52
CA GLY A 31 17.10 3.26 0.11
C GLY A 31 17.39 2.35 1.31
N LEU A 32 18.27 2.80 2.21
CA LEU A 32 18.63 2.05 3.41
C LEU A 32 17.49 1.98 4.42
N GLU A 33 16.67 3.04 4.54
CA GLU A 33 15.44 3.01 5.33
C GLU A 33 14.45 1.96 4.81
N ILE A 34 14.27 1.85 3.48
CA ILE A 34 13.44 0.79 2.89
C ILE A 34 14.01 -0.60 3.20
N ILE A 35 15.31 -0.80 3.07
CA ILE A 35 15.96 -2.10 3.33
C ILE A 35 15.81 -2.49 4.80
N LEU A 36 16.23 -1.62 5.73
CA LEU A 36 16.17 -1.89 7.17
C LEU A 36 14.73 -2.12 7.64
N SER A 37 13.79 -1.32 7.14
CA SER A 37 12.38 -1.47 7.47
C SER A 37 11.80 -2.80 6.96
N SER A 38 12.22 -3.25 5.77
CA SER A 38 11.81 -4.52 5.16
C SER A 38 12.42 -5.73 5.87
N VAL A 39 13.72 -5.67 6.21
CA VAL A 39 14.39 -6.72 7.00
C VAL A 39 13.75 -6.85 8.37
N THR A 40 13.46 -5.73 9.04
CA THR A 40 12.79 -5.74 10.34
C THR A 40 11.41 -6.41 10.24
N LYS A 41 10.62 -6.09 9.20
CA LYS A 41 9.32 -6.75 8.94
C LYS A 41 9.48 -8.26 8.75
N LEU A 42 10.44 -8.67 7.93
CA LEU A 42 10.72 -10.08 7.64
C LEU A 42 11.04 -10.85 8.92
N VAL A 43 11.95 -10.32 9.74
CA VAL A 43 12.35 -10.94 11.01
C VAL A 43 11.17 -11.07 11.96
N VAL A 44 10.37 -10.01 12.13
CA VAL A 44 9.21 -10.03 13.03
C VAL A 44 8.18 -11.06 12.56
N ILE A 45 7.83 -11.07 11.26
CA ILE A 45 6.85 -12.00 10.70
C ILE A 45 7.29 -13.45 10.86
N LEU A 46 8.52 -13.77 10.48
CA LEU A 46 9.02 -15.14 10.53
C LEU A 46 9.22 -15.63 11.97
N SER A 47 9.68 -14.76 12.88
CA SER A 47 9.80 -15.10 14.30
C SER A 47 8.43 -15.40 14.90
N SER A 48 7.42 -14.56 14.65
CA SER A 48 6.05 -14.82 15.09
C SER A 48 5.46 -16.10 14.50
N ALA A 49 5.71 -16.36 13.21
CA ALA A 49 5.26 -17.59 12.55
C ALA A 49 5.88 -18.85 13.14
N TYR A 50 7.15 -18.76 13.56
CA TYR A 50 7.85 -19.85 14.25
C TYR A 50 7.18 -20.18 15.60
N PHE A 51 6.89 -19.18 16.43
CA PHE A 51 6.20 -19.40 17.72
C PHE A 51 4.77 -19.94 17.58
N LEU A 52 4.13 -19.74 16.42
CA LEU A 52 2.78 -20.20 16.13
C LEU A 52 2.73 -21.56 15.39
N ASP A 53 3.89 -22.19 15.15
CA ASP A 53 4.03 -23.43 14.38
C ASP A 53 3.45 -23.36 12.95
N ILE A 54 3.55 -22.17 12.34
CA ILE A 54 3.09 -21.89 10.96
C ILE A 54 4.20 -21.37 10.05
N PHE A 55 5.45 -21.61 10.44
CA PHE A 55 6.63 -21.06 9.77
C PHE A 55 6.65 -21.33 8.26
N SER A 56 6.52 -22.60 7.85
CA SER A 56 6.65 -22.98 6.45
C SER A 56 5.55 -22.39 5.56
N THR A 57 4.30 -22.37 6.04
CA THR A 57 3.18 -21.81 5.27
C THR A 57 3.27 -20.28 5.20
N THR A 58 3.58 -19.60 6.30
CA THR A 58 3.80 -18.15 6.30
C THR A 58 4.99 -17.76 5.42
N MET A 59 6.09 -18.50 5.46
CA MET A 59 7.27 -18.24 4.63
C MET A 59 6.92 -18.33 3.14
N VAL A 60 6.20 -19.37 2.72
CA VAL A 60 5.77 -19.51 1.32
C VAL A 60 4.80 -18.40 0.91
N ALA A 61 3.81 -18.07 1.75
CA ALA A 61 2.90 -16.95 1.49
C ALA A 61 3.67 -15.63 1.35
N LEU A 62 4.69 -15.41 2.19
CA LEU A 62 5.56 -14.23 2.17
C LEU A 62 6.41 -14.14 0.93
N LEU A 63 7.06 -15.23 0.53
CA LEU A 63 7.85 -15.25 -0.70
C LEU A 63 6.99 -14.95 -1.92
N THR A 64 5.81 -15.57 -2.03
CA THR A 64 4.90 -15.32 -3.16
C THR A 64 4.38 -13.89 -3.16
N PHE A 65 3.89 -13.41 -2.01
CA PHE A 65 3.37 -12.05 -1.86
C PHE A 65 4.44 -11.01 -2.20
N SER A 66 5.62 -11.12 -1.59
CA SER A 66 6.72 -10.16 -1.77
C SER A 66 7.28 -10.18 -3.18
N SER A 67 7.48 -11.34 -3.78
CA SER A 67 7.99 -11.45 -5.16
C SER A 67 7.02 -10.84 -6.15
N PHE A 68 5.72 -11.13 -6.02
CA PHE A 68 4.72 -10.53 -6.89
C PHE A 68 4.59 -9.02 -6.65
N ARG A 69 4.72 -8.56 -5.40
CA ARG A 69 4.68 -7.13 -5.03
C ARG A 69 5.82 -6.33 -5.63
N LEU A 70 7.03 -6.89 -5.71
CA LEU A 70 8.17 -6.22 -6.33
C LEU A 70 7.90 -5.83 -7.79
N LEU A 71 7.10 -6.64 -8.48
CA LEU A 71 6.77 -6.44 -9.89
C LEU A 71 5.50 -5.58 -10.05
N SER A 72 4.48 -5.87 -9.24
CA SER A 72 3.14 -5.30 -9.41
C SER A 72 2.90 -4.01 -8.63
N GLY A 73 3.71 -3.70 -7.61
CA GLY A 73 3.49 -2.59 -6.70
C GLY A 73 2.38 -2.84 -5.68
N GLY A 74 1.63 -1.81 -5.30
CA GLY A 74 0.42 -1.92 -4.48
C GLY A 74 0.36 -0.92 -3.33
N VAL A 75 -0.75 -0.93 -2.60
CA VAL A 75 -1.02 0.06 -1.54
C VAL A 75 -0.05 -0.02 -0.35
N HIS A 76 0.36 1.13 0.18
CA HIS A 76 1.17 1.27 1.39
C HIS A 76 0.44 2.12 2.44
N PHE A 77 0.68 1.86 3.73
CA PHE A 77 0.24 2.77 4.80
C PHE A 77 1.20 3.95 4.93
N SER A 78 0.71 5.07 5.46
CA SER A 78 1.49 6.27 5.72
C SER A 78 2.59 6.07 6.78
N ASP A 79 2.35 5.16 7.74
CA ASP A 79 3.27 4.88 8.84
C ASP A 79 3.87 3.47 8.75
N TYR A 80 5.18 3.38 9.04
CA TYR A 80 5.92 2.12 9.09
C TYR A 80 5.29 1.09 10.05
N TYR A 81 4.95 1.51 11.27
CA TYR A 81 4.40 0.62 12.29
C TYR A 81 3.02 0.07 11.92
N ARG A 82 2.20 0.86 11.19
CA ARG A 82 0.92 0.40 10.66
C ARG A 82 1.14 -0.68 9.60
N CYS A 83 2.05 -0.44 8.65
CA CYS A 83 2.45 -1.46 7.68
C CYS A 83 2.97 -2.73 8.34
N LEU A 84 3.79 -2.60 9.40
CA LEU A 84 4.34 -3.74 10.13
C LEU A 84 3.23 -4.55 10.81
N GLY A 85 2.32 -3.88 11.54
CA GLY A 85 1.22 -4.54 12.24
C GLY A 85 0.24 -5.23 11.28
N PHE A 86 -0.24 -4.53 10.26
CA PHE A 86 -1.16 -5.13 9.27
C PHE A 86 -0.49 -6.20 8.43
N GLY A 87 0.76 -5.98 8.01
CA GLY A 87 1.55 -6.99 7.31
C GLY A 87 1.69 -8.25 8.15
N LEU A 88 2.05 -8.12 9.43
CA LEU A 88 2.12 -9.24 10.36
C LEU A 88 0.80 -9.99 10.46
N LEU A 89 -0.31 -9.28 10.71
CA LEU A 89 -1.62 -9.89 10.81
C LEU A 89 -2.01 -10.65 9.55
N ILE A 90 -1.84 -10.05 8.38
CA ILE A 90 -2.18 -10.67 7.09
C ILE A 90 -1.33 -11.93 6.87
N MET A 91 -0.01 -11.85 7.03
CA MET A 91 0.88 -12.97 6.71
C MET A 91 0.74 -14.15 7.66
N LEU A 92 0.52 -13.88 8.95
CA LEU A 92 0.21 -14.94 9.93
C LEU A 92 -1.16 -15.55 9.67
N SER A 93 -2.16 -14.73 9.32
CA SER A 93 -3.50 -15.22 8.98
C SER A 93 -3.46 -16.12 7.75
N LEU A 94 -2.74 -15.73 6.69
CA LEU A 94 -2.57 -16.55 5.49
C LEU A 94 -1.90 -17.88 5.81
N GLY A 95 -0.80 -17.85 6.58
CA GLY A 95 -0.09 -19.07 6.99
C GLY A 95 -0.97 -20.01 7.80
N LYS A 96 -1.79 -19.47 8.71
CA LYS A 96 -2.71 -20.27 9.54
C LYS A 96 -3.89 -20.81 8.74
N LEU A 97 -4.52 -19.99 7.90
CA LEU A 97 -5.63 -20.40 7.04
C LEU A 97 -5.20 -21.52 6.08
N ALA A 98 -3.99 -21.43 5.54
CA ALA A 98 -3.43 -22.46 4.66
C ALA A 98 -3.22 -23.82 5.35
N GLN A 99 -3.04 -23.84 6.67
CA GLN A 99 -3.00 -25.08 7.45
C GLN A 99 -4.39 -25.60 7.84
N ILE A 100 -5.35 -24.71 8.08
CA ILE A 100 -6.70 -25.09 8.52
C ILE A 100 -7.54 -25.59 7.33
N PHE A 101 -7.52 -24.87 6.21
CA PHE A 101 -8.37 -25.13 5.06
C PHE A 101 -7.63 -25.95 3.99
N ILE A 102 -7.09 -27.10 4.37
CA ILE A 102 -6.37 -27.98 3.42
C ILE A 102 -7.39 -28.75 2.58
N LEU A 103 -7.36 -28.52 1.27
CA LEU A 103 -8.05 -29.37 0.30
C LEU A 103 -7.20 -30.62 0.06
N SER A 104 -7.63 -31.76 0.59
CA SER A 104 -6.91 -33.04 0.49
C SER A 104 -6.98 -33.66 -0.90
N GLN A 105 -8.11 -33.48 -1.59
CA GLN A 105 -8.31 -34.02 -2.94
C GLN A 105 -7.65 -33.11 -3.98
N THR A 106 -6.74 -33.68 -4.77
CA THR A 106 -5.98 -32.99 -5.83
C THR A 106 -6.87 -32.20 -6.76
N PHE A 107 -8.01 -32.76 -7.17
CA PHE A 107 -8.95 -32.08 -8.07
C PHE A 107 -9.52 -30.78 -7.45
N HIS A 108 -9.97 -30.82 -6.19
CA HIS A 108 -10.49 -29.62 -5.53
C HIS A 108 -9.42 -28.55 -5.35
N LEU A 109 -8.18 -28.97 -5.01
CA LEU A 109 -7.07 -28.04 -4.89
C LEU A 109 -6.74 -27.37 -6.23
N LEU A 110 -6.69 -28.14 -7.33
CA LEU A 110 -6.47 -27.60 -8.68
C LEU A 110 -7.55 -26.59 -9.09
N VAL A 111 -8.82 -26.92 -8.89
CA VAL A 111 -9.94 -26.01 -9.21
C VAL A 111 -9.83 -24.73 -8.39
N PHE A 112 -9.55 -24.85 -7.09
CA PHE A 112 -9.41 -23.70 -6.21
C PHE A 112 -8.24 -22.80 -6.62
N THR A 113 -7.05 -23.37 -6.84
CA THR A 113 -5.88 -22.60 -7.28
C THR A 113 -6.07 -21.98 -8.66
N PHE A 114 -6.80 -22.66 -9.55
CA PHE A 114 -7.15 -22.14 -10.86
C PHE A 114 -8.04 -20.90 -10.76
N VAL A 115 -9.14 -20.98 -10.00
CA VAL A 115 -10.08 -19.86 -9.82
C VAL A 115 -9.39 -18.67 -9.17
N ILE A 116 -8.64 -18.91 -8.09
CA ILE A 116 -7.91 -17.85 -7.40
C ILE A 116 -6.88 -17.20 -8.31
N GLY A 117 -6.08 -17.99 -9.01
CA GLY A 117 -5.05 -17.47 -9.88
C GLY A 117 -5.59 -16.78 -11.13
N LEU A 118 -6.70 -17.25 -11.68
CA LEU A 118 -7.41 -16.55 -12.76
C LEU A 118 -7.90 -15.18 -12.27
N SER A 119 -8.47 -15.12 -11.07
CA SER A 119 -8.86 -13.83 -10.49
C SER A 119 -7.66 -12.91 -10.28
N ALA A 120 -6.54 -13.42 -9.75
CA ALA A 120 -5.31 -12.65 -9.57
C ALA A 120 -4.74 -12.14 -10.89
N PHE A 121 -4.78 -12.96 -11.95
CA PHE A 121 -4.39 -12.59 -13.30
C PHE A 121 -5.25 -11.45 -13.87
N LEU A 122 -6.58 -11.54 -13.72
CA LEU A 122 -7.49 -10.48 -14.17
C LEU A 122 -7.26 -9.17 -13.40
N LEU A 123 -7.05 -9.25 -12.08
CA LEU A 123 -6.70 -8.08 -11.27
C LEU A 123 -5.37 -7.47 -11.72
N CYS A 124 -4.35 -8.29 -11.96
CA CYS A 124 -3.05 -7.87 -12.45
C CYS A 124 -3.16 -7.17 -13.81
N LEU A 125 -3.90 -7.74 -14.76
CA LEU A 125 -4.07 -7.14 -16.09
C LEU A 125 -4.71 -5.75 -16.02
N LYS A 126 -5.61 -5.52 -15.07
CA LYS A 126 -6.37 -4.28 -14.98
C LYS A 126 -5.69 -3.19 -14.16
N TRP A 127 -4.98 -3.56 -13.09
CA TRP A 127 -4.48 -2.59 -12.10
C TRP A 127 -2.96 -2.61 -11.87
N ALA A 128 -2.20 -3.49 -12.52
CA ALA A 128 -0.74 -3.46 -12.46
C ALA A 128 -0.11 -2.61 -13.59
N PRO A 129 1.05 -1.97 -13.34
CA PRO A 129 1.66 -1.76 -12.04
C PRO A 129 0.92 -0.68 -11.25
N ALA A 130 0.77 -0.90 -9.96
CA ALA A 130 0.19 0.07 -9.06
C ALA A 130 1.26 1.06 -8.61
N GLU A 131 1.06 2.34 -8.93
CA GLU A 131 2.04 3.40 -8.65
C GLU A 131 2.22 3.65 -7.14
N ASN A 132 3.44 4.06 -6.79
CA ASN A 132 3.80 4.51 -5.47
C ASN A 132 4.08 6.01 -5.51
N PRO A 133 3.42 6.85 -4.67
CA PRO A 133 3.68 8.29 -4.64
C PRO A 133 5.15 8.64 -4.35
N ASN A 134 5.90 7.77 -3.67
CA ASN A 134 7.31 7.98 -3.37
C ASN A 134 8.26 7.50 -4.49
N LYS A 135 7.74 6.89 -5.56
CA LYS A 135 8.53 6.46 -6.73
C LYS A 135 7.71 6.65 -8.00
N ILE A 136 7.87 7.82 -8.62
CA ILE A 136 7.27 8.12 -9.94
C ILE A 136 8.01 7.30 -10.98
N LEU A 137 7.26 6.49 -11.74
CA LEU A 137 7.80 5.65 -12.81
C LEU A 137 7.63 6.35 -14.15
N THR A 138 8.58 6.14 -15.06
CA THR A 138 8.43 6.51 -16.47
C THR A 138 7.44 5.57 -17.16
N ASP A 139 6.86 5.99 -18.29
CA ASP A 139 5.88 5.16 -19.02
C ASP A 139 6.50 3.83 -19.51
N GLU A 140 7.76 3.84 -19.94
CA GLU A 140 8.50 2.63 -20.31
C GLU A 140 8.68 1.67 -19.13
N GLU A 141 9.00 2.18 -17.94
CA GLU A 141 9.13 1.35 -16.74
C GLU A 141 7.79 0.75 -16.32
N LYS A 142 6.69 1.51 -16.47
CA LYS A 142 5.35 1.02 -16.18
C LYS A 142 4.98 -0.14 -17.10
N GLU A 143 5.24 0.00 -18.39
CA GLU A 143 4.97 -1.07 -19.37
C GLU A 143 5.80 -2.32 -19.06
N LYS A 144 7.10 -2.16 -18.81
CA LYS A 144 8.00 -3.27 -18.43
C LYS A 144 7.50 -4.00 -17.17
N LEU A 145 7.15 -3.28 -16.12
CA LEU A 145 6.64 -3.86 -14.88
C LEU A 145 5.27 -4.52 -15.05
N ARG A 146 4.41 -3.98 -15.92
CA ARG A 146 3.13 -4.61 -16.27
C ARG A 146 3.36 -5.97 -16.91
N VAL A 147 4.19 -6.02 -17.94
CA VAL A 147 4.52 -7.25 -18.67
C VAL A 147 5.14 -8.27 -17.73
N LEU A 148 6.12 -7.84 -16.91
CA LEU A 148 6.80 -8.73 -15.97
C LEU A 148 5.85 -9.27 -14.88
N SER A 149 4.91 -8.47 -14.38
CA SER A 149 3.88 -8.91 -13.43
C SER A 149 2.94 -9.96 -14.01
N VAL A 150 2.55 -9.79 -15.28
CA VAL A 150 1.69 -10.74 -16.00
C VAL A 150 2.42 -12.05 -16.27
N ILE A 151 3.65 -11.98 -16.78
CA ILE A 151 4.52 -13.14 -16.99
C ILE A 151 4.72 -13.90 -15.68
N PHE A 152 5.06 -13.19 -14.60
CA PHE A 152 5.21 -13.79 -13.28
C PHE A 152 3.94 -14.53 -12.86
N THR A 153 2.77 -13.91 -12.99
CA THR A 153 1.50 -14.53 -12.59
C THR A 153 1.23 -15.82 -13.37
N VAL A 154 1.43 -15.82 -14.70
CA VAL A 154 1.20 -16.99 -15.56
C VAL A 154 2.20 -18.10 -15.24
N VAL A 155 3.49 -17.78 -15.14
CA VAL A 155 4.55 -18.75 -14.84
C VAL A 155 4.36 -19.34 -13.45
N TRP A 156 4.09 -18.51 -12.45
CA TRP A 156 3.87 -18.95 -11.08
C TRP A 156 2.66 -19.88 -10.96
N MET A 157 1.57 -19.55 -11.67
CA MET A 157 0.39 -20.41 -11.79
C MET A 157 0.71 -21.77 -12.39
N GLY A 158 1.49 -21.80 -13.48
CA GLY A 158 1.96 -23.05 -14.09
C GLY A 158 2.76 -23.90 -13.12
N ILE A 159 3.73 -23.30 -12.41
CA ILE A 159 4.55 -23.97 -11.40
C ILE A 159 3.68 -24.57 -10.29
N ILE A 160 2.71 -23.81 -9.77
CA ILE A 160 1.78 -24.28 -8.74
C ILE A 160 1.00 -25.51 -9.23
N HIS A 161 0.42 -25.47 -10.43
CA HIS A 161 -0.41 -26.57 -10.93
C HIS A 161 0.42 -27.84 -11.19
N VAL A 162 1.62 -27.69 -11.77
CA VAL A 162 2.59 -28.78 -11.91
C VAL A 162 2.89 -29.37 -10.54
N PHE A 163 3.21 -28.54 -9.55
CA PHE A 163 3.56 -28.99 -8.22
C PHE A 163 2.41 -29.72 -7.50
N VAL A 164 1.16 -29.29 -7.69
CA VAL A 164 -0.02 -29.99 -7.17
C VAL A 164 -0.15 -31.40 -7.74
N VAL A 165 0.08 -31.57 -9.04
CA VAL A 165 -0.01 -32.89 -9.71
C VAL A 165 1.09 -33.84 -9.25
N TYR A 166 2.33 -33.36 -9.08
CA TYR A 166 3.47 -34.22 -8.74
C TYR A 166 3.66 -34.46 -7.24
N SER A 167 3.22 -33.55 -6.38
CA SER A 167 3.45 -33.66 -4.92
C SER A 167 2.60 -34.74 -4.23
N GLN A 168 1.56 -35.27 -4.88
CA GLN A 168 0.67 -36.31 -4.36
C GLN A 168 0.12 -35.97 -2.97
N GLY A 169 -0.25 -34.71 -2.75
CA GLY A 169 -0.85 -34.25 -1.49
C GLY A 169 0.12 -33.79 -0.40
N ARG A 170 1.42 -34.09 -0.51
CA ARG A 170 2.42 -33.84 0.57
C ARG A 170 2.59 -32.37 0.93
N PHE A 171 2.36 -31.47 -0.02
CA PHE A 171 2.63 -30.03 0.12
C PHE A 171 1.39 -29.16 -0.08
N ASN A 172 0.18 -29.71 0.10
CA ASN A 172 -1.07 -28.99 -0.17
C ASN A 172 -1.22 -27.70 0.65
N SER A 173 -0.74 -27.68 1.90
CA SER A 173 -0.75 -26.47 2.73
C SER A 173 0.19 -25.38 2.19
N LEU A 174 1.33 -25.75 1.61
CA LEU A 174 2.27 -24.80 0.99
C LEU A 174 1.72 -24.24 -0.32
N VAL A 175 1.10 -25.09 -1.13
CA VAL A 175 0.36 -24.69 -2.35
C VAL A 175 -0.73 -23.68 -1.98
N MET A 176 -1.54 -24.01 -0.96
CA MET A 176 -2.61 -23.16 -0.47
C MET A 176 -2.07 -21.80 -0.02
N ALA A 177 -1.00 -21.79 0.78
CA ALA A 177 -0.36 -20.57 1.25
C ALA A 177 0.16 -19.71 0.09
N SER A 178 0.78 -20.32 -0.92
CA SER A 178 1.27 -19.63 -2.11
C SER A 178 0.12 -19.00 -2.92
N ALA A 179 -0.95 -19.77 -3.17
CA ALA A 179 -2.11 -19.30 -3.91
C ALA A 179 -2.84 -18.16 -3.19
N MET A 180 -3.00 -18.25 -1.87
CA MET A 180 -3.57 -17.17 -1.08
C MET A 180 -2.64 -15.94 -1.05
N GLY A 181 -1.32 -16.14 -1.01
CA GLY A 181 -0.32 -15.06 -1.07
C GLY A 181 -0.42 -14.22 -2.35
N ILE A 182 -0.46 -14.87 -3.52
CA ILE A 182 -0.61 -14.16 -4.80
C ILE A 182 -1.97 -13.46 -4.90
N TRP A 183 -3.02 -14.10 -4.38
CA TRP A 183 -4.37 -13.54 -4.38
C TRP A 183 -4.48 -12.29 -3.53
N VAL A 184 -4.03 -12.35 -2.27
CA VAL A 184 -4.05 -11.19 -1.38
C VAL A 184 -3.20 -10.07 -1.93
N GLN A 185 -2.01 -10.35 -2.48
CA GLN A 185 -1.21 -9.32 -3.14
C GLN A 185 -1.95 -8.69 -4.33
N SER A 186 -2.63 -9.48 -5.16
CA SER A 186 -3.42 -8.95 -6.29
C SER A 186 -4.57 -8.05 -5.85
N LEU A 187 -5.18 -8.31 -4.68
CA LEU A 187 -6.20 -7.44 -4.10
C LEU A 187 -5.62 -6.07 -3.69
N THR A 188 -4.35 -5.99 -3.29
CA THR A 188 -3.69 -4.73 -2.92
C THR A 188 -3.49 -3.75 -4.08
N LEU A 189 -3.67 -4.22 -5.33
CA LEU A 189 -3.62 -3.39 -6.53
C LEU A 189 -4.94 -2.64 -6.77
N THR A 190 -6.03 -3.11 -6.18
CA THR A 190 -7.37 -2.60 -6.49
C THR A 190 -7.65 -1.25 -5.82
N PRO A 191 -8.43 -0.35 -6.45
CA PRO A 191 -8.80 0.95 -5.85
C PRO A 191 -9.49 0.81 -4.49
N GLN A 192 -10.21 -0.29 -4.27
CA GLN A 192 -10.85 -0.62 -3.01
C GLN A 192 -9.83 -0.80 -1.88
N ALA A 193 -8.68 -1.42 -2.16
CA ALA A 193 -7.61 -1.55 -1.19
C ALA A 193 -7.02 -0.20 -0.78
N TYR A 194 -6.83 0.72 -1.74
CA TYR A 194 -6.39 2.09 -1.46
C TYR A 194 -7.39 2.84 -0.56
N LYS A 195 -8.69 2.73 -0.85
CA LYS A 195 -9.74 3.32 -0.02
C LYS A 195 -9.77 2.72 1.39
N ALA A 196 -9.67 1.39 1.51
CA ALA A 196 -9.65 0.71 2.80
C ALA A 196 -8.48 1.16 3.67
N VAL A 197 -7.27 1.24 3.10
CA VAL A 197 -6.08 1.75 3.81
C VAL A 197 -6.27 3.22 4.24
N GLY A 198 -6.88 4.05 3.40
CA GLY A 198 -7.23 5.43 3.73
C GLY A 198 -8.14 5.54 4.97
N TYR A 199 -9.23 4.76 5.02
CA TYR A 199 -10.14 4.72 6.17
C TYR A 199 -9.46 4.20 7.44
N ILE A 200 -8.65 3.15 7.31
CA ILE A 200 -7.90 2.61 8.45
C ILE A 200 -6.93 3.65 9.00
N ASN A 201 -6.23 4.39 8.13
CA ASN A 201 -5.35 5.45 8.57
C ASN A 201 -6.11 6.56 9.32
N MET A 202 -7.22 7.03 8.76
CA MET A 202 -8.08 8.02 9.40
C MET A 202 -8.57 7.56 10.78
N LEU A 203 -9.03 6.32 10.88
CA LEU A 203 -9.50 5.73 12.14
C LEU A 203 -8.37 5.65 13.18
N LEU A 204 -7.19 5.18 12.79
CA LEU A 204 -6.05 5.07 13.70
C LEU A 204 -5.55 6.44 14.16
N ASP A 205 -5.55 7.45 13.28
CA ASP A 205 -5.20 8.81 13.64
C ASP A 205 -6.20 9.44 14.61
N PHE A 206 -7.50 9.19 14.40
CA PHE A 206 -8.57 9.61 15.32
C PHE A 206 -8.39 8.98 16.71
N LEU A 207 -8.12 7.67 16.78
CA LEU A 207 -7.88 6.97 18.04
C LEU A 207 -6.59 7.43 18.74
N ARG A 208 -5.53 7.71 17.98
CA ARG A 208 -4.23 8.13 18.53
C ARG A 208 -4.24 9.55 19.09
N LYS A 209 -4.91 10.48 18.41
CA LYS A 209 -4.98 11.91 18.81
C LYS A 209 -6.16 12.21 19.73
N GLY A 210 -6.92 11.19 20.12
CA GLY A 210 -8.04 11.32 21.05
C GLY A 210 -9.06 12.35 20.61
N GLY A 211 -9.63 12.25 19.39
CA GLY A 211 -10.78 13.02 18.88
C GLY A 211 -10.65 14.55 18.82
N ALA A 212 -10.35 15.23 19.93
CA ALA A 212 -10.33 16.66 20.12
C ALA A 212 -9.26 17.38 19.27
N GLU A 213 -8.02 16.89 19.21
CA GLU A 213 -6.96 17.51 18.41
C GLU A 213 -7.13 17.26 16.89
N TYR A 214 -7.85 16.19 16.51
CA TYR A 214 -8.11 15.87 15.11
C TYR A 214 -9.20 16.77 14.51
N VAL A 215 -10.26 17.05 15.29
CA VAL A 215 -11.28 18.06 14.94
C VAL A 215 -10.65 19.44 14.84
N GLU A 216 -9.76 19.81 15.75
CA GLU A 216 -9.05 21.10 15.69
C GLU A 216 -8.18 21.23 14.43
N LYS A 217 -7.44 20.20 14.02
CA LYS A 217 -6.68 20.22 12.75
C LYS A 217 -7.55 20.21 11.49
N MET A 218 -8.70 19.53 11.49
CA MET A 218 -9.67 19.63 10.39
C MET A 218 -10.30 21.03 10.32
N VAL A 219 -10.61 21.65 11.47
CA VAL A 219 -11.16 23.01 11.56
C VAL A 219 -10.12 24.07 11.17
N VAL A 220 -8.84 23.85 11.48
CA VAL A 220 -7.72 24.75 11.13
C VAL A 220 -7.30 24.63 9.66
N GLN A 221 -7.52 23.48 9.01
CA GLN A 221 -7.27 23.30 7.57
C GLN A 221 -8.45 23.72 6.67
N LEU A 222 -9.63 23.98 7.23
CA LEU A 222 -10.63 24.77 6.53
C LEU A 222 -10.05 26.19 6.39
N PRO A 223 -10.05 26.79 5.17
CA PRO A 223 -9.60 28.16 5.01
C PRO A 223 -10.37 29.00 6.02
N GLY A 224 -9.60 29.72 6.84
CA GLY A 224 -10.05 30.30 8.09
C GLY A 224 -11.44 30.89 7.97
N ASN A 225 -12.27 30.55 8.95
CA ASN A 225 -13.40 31.35 9.37
C ASN A 225 -12.89 32.69 9.93
N SER A 226 -12.20 33.47 9.10
CA SER A 226 -12.03 34.90 9.30
C SER A 226 -13.25 35.56 8.67
N PRO A 227 -14.02 36.39 9.39
CA PRO A 227 -14.98 37.27 8.74
C PRO A 227 -14.18 38.18 7.81
N GLY A 228 -14.07 37.81 6.55
CA GLY A 228 -13.56 38.69 5.51
C GLY A 228 -14.50 39.89 5.49
N SER A 229 -14.03 41.02 5.99
CA SER A 229 -14.70 42.30 5.80
C SER A 229 -14.80 42.54 4.29
N CYS A 230 -15.98 42.28 3.73
CA CYS A 230 -16.32 42.74 2.40
C CYS A 230 -16.18 44.27 2.40
N SER A 231 -15.35 44.84 1.52
CA SER A 231 -15.07 46.28 1.47
C SER A 231 -16.25 47.10 0.91
N GLN A 232 -17.45 46.54 0.86
CA GLN A 232 -18.67 47.23 0.45
C GLN A 232 -19.62 47.35 1.63
N SER A 233 -19.92 48.59 2.00
CA SER A 233 -20.93 48.94 3.00
C SER A 233 -22.29 48.36 2.60
N GLY A 234 -22.82 47.41 3.38
CA GLY A 234 -24.22 46.96 3.31
C GLY A 234 -24.47 45.52 2.87
N CYS A 235 -23.47 44.66 2.70
CA CYS A 235 -23.69 43.27 2.29
C CYS A 235 -24.03 42.35 3.50
N THR A 236 -25.30 41.95 3.64
CA THR A 236 -25.80 41.09 4.73
C THR A 236 -25.89 39.59 4.39
N ALA A 237 -25.40 39.16 3.21
CA ALA A 237 -25.67 37.83 2.66
C ALA A 237 -24.49 36.84 2.63
N CYS A 238 -23.49 36.99 3.50
CA CYS A 238 -22.42 36.00 3.62
C CYS A 238 -22.84 34.88 4.58
N GLN A 239 -23.40 33.79 4.06
CA GLN A 239 -23.43 32.51 4.78
C GLN A 239 -22.39 31.54 4.19
N PRO A 240 -21.62 30.82 5.04
CA PRO A 240 -20.63 29.87 4.57
C PRO A 240 -21.31 28.66 3.89
N ILE A 241 -20.87 28.35 2.67
CA ILE A 241 -21.20 27.08 2.01
C ILE A 241 -20.19 26.05 2.52
N TYR A 242 -20.67 25.04 3.24
CA TYR A 242 -19.86 23.90 3.68
C TYR A 242 -19.47 23.05 2.45
N LEU A 243 -18.19 23.04 2.10
CA LEU A 243 -17.63 22.08 1.14
C LEU A 243 -17.09 20.87 1.89
N LEU A 244 -17.65 19.70 1.62
CA LEU A 244 -17.12 18.43 2.09
C LEU A 244 -15.78 18.12 1.38
N PRO A 245 -14.83 17.43 2.04
CA PRO A 245 -13.52 17.15 1.45
C PRO A 245 -13.65 16.18 0.26
N THR A 246 -13.11 16.56 -0.90
CA THR A 246 -13.00 15.69 -2.09
C THR A 246 -11.83 14.69 -1.93
N GLN A 247 -11.93 13.54 -2.62
CA GLN A 247 -11.26 12.26 -2.30
C GLN A 247 -9.95 11.97 -3.09
N ASP A 248 -9.25 12.97 -3.60
CA ASP A 248 -8.24 12.74 -4.63
C ASP A 248 -7.21 13.89 -4.71
N ALA A 249 -5.91 13.53 -4.68
CA ALA A 249 -4.79 14.48 -4.71
C ALA A 249 -4.74 15.30 -6.02
N GLU A 250 -5.29 14.80 -7.12
CA GLU A 250 -5.44 15.56 -8.37
C GLU A 250 -6.56 16.62 -8.30
N GLY A 251 -7.57 16.42 -7.46
CA GLY A 251 -8.61 17.42 -7.20
C GLY A 251 -8.08 18.62 -6.42
N PHE A 252 -7.14 18.38 -5.48
CA PHE A 252 -6.53 19.43 -4.67
C PHE A 252 -5.69 20.41 -5.52
N THR A 253 -4.96 19.90 -6.52
CA THR A 253 -4.14 20.73 -7.42
C THR A 253 -4.97 21.54 -8.40
N LYS A 254 -6.15 21.04 -8.79
CA LYS A 254 -7.09 21.76 -9.67
C LYS A 254 -7.81 22.89 -8.93
N ILE A 255 -8.18 22.66 -7.66
CA ILE A 255 -8.77 23.68 -6.76
C ILE A 255 -7.77 24.82 -6.46
N LEU A 256 -6.46 24.53 -6.40
CA LEU A 256 -5.44 25.57 -6.21
C LEU A 256 -5.16 26.41 -7.46
N LYS A 257 -5.46 25.91 -8.67
CA LYS A 257 -5.27 26.65 -9.93
C LYS A 257 -6.46 27.54 -10.31
N GLU A 258 -7.65 27.26 -9.80
CA GLU A 258 -8.84 28.10 -9.98
C GLU A 258 -9.15 28.82 -8.65
N LYS A 259 -8.77 30.11 -8.51
CA LYS A 259 -9.16 30.92 -7.34
C LYS A 259 -10.69 30.86 -7.14
N PRO A 260 -11.24 30.28 -6.06
CA PRO A 260 -12.67 30.23 -5.86
C PRO A 260 -13.08 31.40 -4.95
N TYR A 261 -12.80 32.63 -5.37
CA TYR A 261 -13.39 33.82 -4.74
C TYR A 261 -14.47 34.37 -5.67
N GLY A 262 -15.59 33.64 -5.77
CA GLY A 262 -16.78 34.06 -6.49
C GLY A 262 -17.90 34.42 -5.52
N CYS A 263 -18.20 35.72 -5.38
CA CYS A 263 -19.40 36.18 -4.68
C CYS A 263 -20.64 35.84 -5.50
N LYS A 264 -21.53 34.99 -4.98
CA LYS A 264 -22.75 34.53 -5.69
C LYS A 264 -23.75 35.65 -6.04
N SER A 265 -23.57 36.89 -5.56
CA SER A 265 -24.44 38.03 -5.90
C SER A 265 -23.80 39.11 -6.78
N CYS A 266 -22.52 39.01 -7.12
CA CYS A 266 -21.86 39.95 -8.02
C CYS A 266 -21.56 39.27 -9.35
N ASP A 267 -22.58 39.12 -10.18
CA ASP A 267 -22.39 38.82 -11.59
C ASP A 267 -21.92 40.10 -12.32
N ARG A 268 -20.61 40.24 -12.49
CA ARG A 268 -20.05 40.98 -13.62
C ARG A 268 -18.64 40.51 -13.92
N ARG A 269 -18.52 39.80 -15.05
CA ARG A 269 -17.28 39.52 -15.77
C ARG A 269 -16.45 40.80 -15.93
N ARG A 270 -15.17 40.74 -15.55
CA ARG A 270 -14.03 41.24 -16.30
C ARG A 270 -12.76 40.63 -15.75
#